data_AF-A0A966SA19-F1
#
_entry.id   AF-A0A966SA19-F1
#
_cell.length_a   1.000
_cell.length_b   1.000
_cell.length_c   1.000
_cell.angle_alpha   90.00
_cell.angle_beta   90.00
_cell.angle_gamma   90.00
#
_symmetry.space_group_name_H-M   'P 1'
#
loop_
_entity.id
_entity.type
_entity.pdbx_description
1 polymer ?
#
loop_
_entity_poly.entity_id
_entity_poly.type
_entity_poly.pdbx_seq_one_letter_code
_entity_poly.pdbx_strand_id
1 'polypeptide(L)'
;MQSRAEIKQTLSRLLDEERGLLLQLESLLDQEKAILLRDDSPEQLESACRLRQDCMVALMRLQDERQNLLRLSGFSSDNAGLAGLIKVCDPERALPPRWAECAELARRCRDLNDHNGALVASRMRRIQGMLEVITGKRSEKMTYGRQAQQGFGSRGRVLVTEA
;
A
#
# COMPACT_ATOMS: atom_id res chain seq x y z
N MET A 1 9.80 -26.00 30.11
CA MET A 1 10.50 -24.70 30.00
C MET A 1 11.49 -24.84 28.85
N GLN A 2 11.39 -24.02 27.80
CA GLN A 2 12.36 -24.04 26.70
C GLN A 2 13.73 -23.58 27.21
N SER A 3 14.80 -24.23 26.75
CA SER A 3 16.15 -23.81 27.09
C SER A 3 16.51 -22.50 26.36
N ARG A 4 17.45 -21.71 26.90
CA ARG A 4 17.91 -20.46 26.23
C ARG A 4 18.44 -20.73 24.82
N ALA A 5 19.08 -21.88 24.61
CA ALA A 5 19.58 -22.31 23.32
C ALA A 5 18.44 -22.58 22.32
N GLU A 6 17.37 -23.27 22.75
CA GLU A 6 16.18 -23.53 21.92
C GLU A 6 15.48 -22.21 21.51
N ILE A 7 15.36 -21.27 22.43
CA ILE A 7 14.78 -19.95 22.16
C ILE A 7 15.62 -19.20 21.14
N LYS A 8 16.95 -19.17 21.31
CA LYS A 8 17.88 -18.53 20.35
C LYS A 8 17.77 -19.18 18.97
N GLN A 9 17.74 -20.51 18.89
CA GLN A 9 17.61 -21.24 17.63
C GLN A 9 16.27 -20.96 16.95
N THR A 10 15.17 -20.97 17.70
CA THR A 10 13.84 -20.66 17.18
C THR A 10 13.79 -19.23 16.65
N LEU A 11 14.27 -18.26 17.44
CA LEU A 11 14.29 -16.86 17.02
C LEU A 11 15.21 -16.63 15.81
N SER A 12 16.35 -17.33 15.75
CA SER A 12 17.23 -17.32 14.58
C SER A 12 16.51 -17.79 13.32
N ARG A 13 15.77 -18.91 13.40
CA ARG A 13 14.99 -19.42 12.26
C ARG A 13 13.93 -18.39 11.82
N LEU A 14 13.18 -17.83 12.78
CA LEU A 14 12.15 -16.83 12.49
C LEU A 14 12.72 -15.61 11.77
N LEU A 15 13.89 -15.11 12.20
CA LEU A 15 14.54 -13.96 11.54
C LEU A 15 15.06 -14.30 10.12
N ASP A 16 15.54 -15.53 9.88
CA ASP A 16 15.94 -15.96 8.53
C ASP A 16 14.73 -16.06 7.58
N GLU A 17 13.63 -16.63 8.08
CA GLU A 17 12.37 -16.72 7.33
C GLU A 17 11.79 -15.33 7.06
N GLU A 18 11.83 -14.41 8.04
CA GLU A 18 11.33 -13.04 7.91
C GLU A 18 12.12 -12.30 6.83
N ARG A 19 13.45 -12.38 6.89
CA ARG A 19 14.34 -11.82 5.89
C ARG A 19 14.04 -12.35 4.48
N GLY A 20 13.87 -13.67 4.34
CA GLY A 20 13.56 -14.31 3.06
C GLY A 20 12.24 -13.81 2.47
N LEU A 21 11.18 -13.74 3.29
CA LEU A 21 9.88 -13.22 2.88
C LEU A 21 9.93 -11.72 2.54
N LEU A 22 10.69 -10.92 3.27
CA LEU A 22 10.84 -9.49 2.97
C LEU A 22 11.59 -9.26 1.65
N LEU A 23 12.64 -10.03 1.35
CA LEU A 23 13.31 -9.99 0.05
C LEU A 23 12.39 -10.41 -1.10
N GLN A 24 11.56 -11.43 -0.87
CA GLN A 24 10.54 -11.83 -1.84
C GLN A 24 9.52 -10.70 -2.06
N LEU A 25 9.05 -10.05 -0.99
CA LEU A 25 8.12 -8.93 -1.07
C LEU A 25 8.72 -7.75 -1.84
N GLU A 26 9.98 -7.40 -1.56
CA GLU A 26 10.73 -6.35 -2.27
C GLU A 26 10.75 -6.63 -3.78
N SER A 27 11.11 -7.86 -4.19
CA SER A 27 11.10 -8.28 -5.59
C SER A 27 9.71 -8.23 -6.23
N LEU A 28 8.66 -8.65 -5.52
CA LEU A 28 7.27 -8.58 -6.01
C LEU A 28 6.81 -7.14 -6.21
N LEU A 29 7.16 -6.23 -5.30
CA LEU A 29 6.82 -4.81 -5.42
C LEU A 29 7.55 -4.13 -6.58
N ASP A 30 8.80 -4.49 -6.85
CA ASP A 30 9.53 -4.00 -8.02
C ASP A 30 8.94 -4.53 -9.34
N GLN A 31 8.52 -5.80 -9.37
CA GLN A 31 7.82 -6.36 -10.52
C GLN A 31 6.47 -5.66 -10.74
N GLU A 32 5.70 -5.43 -9.68
CA GLU A 32 4.44 -4.69 -9.74
C GLU A 32 4.66 -3.27 -10.28
N LYS A 33 5.70 -2.58 -9.80
CA LYS A 33 6.10 -1.27 -10.32
C LYS A 33 6.40 -1.30 -11.82
N ALA A 34 7.14 -2.31 -12.29
CA ALA A 34 7.48 -2.45 -13.70
C ALA A 34 6.24 -2.73 -14.57
N ILE A 35 5.34 -3.61 -14.13
CA ILE A 35 4.07 -3.93 -14.79
C ILE A 35 3.19 -2.68 -14.86
N LEU A 36 3.10 -1.96 -13.73
CA LEU A 36 2.44 -0.66 -13.69
C LEU A 36 3.09 0.20 -14.76
N LEU A 37 4.35 0.63 -14.65
CA LEU A 37 4.99 1.55 -15.60
C LEU A 37 4.77 1.23 -17.09
N ARG A 38 4.74 -0.05 -17.48
CA ARG A 38 4.50 -0.47 -18.87
C ARG A 38 3.05 -0.31 -19.35
N ASP A 39 2.06 -0.42 -18.46
CA ASP A 39 0.63 -0.28 -18.77
C ASP A 39 0.09 -1.35 -19.76
N ASP A 40 0.74 -2.52 -19.80
CA ASP A 40 0.57 -3.49 -20.90
C ASP A 40 -0.48 -4.58 -20.64
N SER A 41 -0.66 -5.07 -19.40
CA SER A 41 -1.54 -6.23 -19.13
C SER A 41 -2.17 -6.20 -17.72
N PRO A 42 -3.51 -6.07 -17.63
CA PRO A 42 -4.23 -6.15 -16.35
C PRO A 42 -4.15 -7.54 -15.71
N GLU A 43 -4.01 -8.61 -16.50
CA GLU A 43 -3.88 -9.99 -16.01
C GLU A 43 -2.55 -10.19 -15.27
N GLN A 44 -1.46 -9.60 -15.78
CA GLN A 44 -0.16 -9.63 -15.10
C GLN A 44 -0.21 -8.88 -13.76
N LEU A 45 -0.91 -7.74 -13.72
CA LEU A 45 -1.10 -6.98 -12.49
C LEU A 45 -1.94 -7.74 -11.46
N GLU A 46 -2.98 -8.45 -11.88
CA GLU A 46 -3.78 -9.28 -11.00
C GLU A 46 -2.97 -10.44 -10.41
N SER A 47 -2.16 -11.12 -11.24
CA SER A 47 -1.25 -12.18 -10.80
C SER A 47 -0.23 -11.66 -9.78
N ALA A 48 0.39 -10.50 -10.05
CA ALA A 48 1.32 -9.85 -9.13
C ALA A 48 0.65 -9.50 -7.79
N CYS A 49 -0.59 -9.00 -7.81
CA CYS A 49 -1.37 -8.72 -6.61
C CYS A 49 -1.60 -9.98 -5.76
N ARG A 50 -1.94 -11.11 -6.40
CA ARG A 50 -2.15 -12.39 -5.69
C ARG A 50 -0.87 -12.87 -5.01
N LEU A 51 0.25 -12.87 -5.74
CA LEU A 51 1.55 -13.27 -5.18
C LEU A 51 1.98 -12.39 -4.01
N ARG A 52 1.78 -11.07 -4.12
CA ARG A 52 2.03 -10.12 -3.01
C ARG A 52 1.15 -10.45 -1.81
N GLN A 53 -0.12 -10.75 -2.03
CA GLN A 53 -1.06 -11.08 -0.95
C GLN A 53 -0.67 -12.38 -0.22
N ASP A 54 -0.27 -13.42 -0.96
CA ASP A 54 0.22 -14.68 -0.38
C ASP A 54 1.48 -14.45 0.47
N CYS A 55 2.42 -13.62 -0.03
CA CYS A 55 3.62 -13.24 0.71
C CYS A 55 3.28 -12.47 2.00
N MET A 56 2.33 -11.54 1.95
CA MET A 56 1.85 -10.81 3.13
C MET A 56 1.21 -11.74 4.17
N VAL A 57 0.42 -12.73 3.74
CA VAL A 57 -0.16 -13.74 4.64
C VAL A 57 0.93 -14.56 5.32
N ALA A 58 1.99 -14.93 4.61
CA ALA A 58 3.13 -15.63 5.20
C ALA A 58 3.86 -14.77 6.24
N LEU A 59 4.11 -13.49 5.95
CA LEU A 59 4.70 -12.54 6.91
C LEU A 59 3.85 -12.37 8.17
N MET A 60 2.52 -12.29 8.02
CA MET A 60 1.61 -12.19 9.18
C MET A 60 1.69 -13.44 10.07
N ARG A 61 1.69 -14.63 9.48
CA ARG A 61 1.82 -15.89 10.24
C ARG A 61 3.13 -15.96 11.00
N LEU A 62 4.23 -15.55 10.36
CA LEU A 62 5.54 -15.51 10.99
C LEU A 62 5.59 -14.52 12.16
N GLN A 63 4.94 -13.37 11.99
CA GLN A 63 4.81 -12.38 13.06
C GLN A 63 4.02 -12.94 14.25
N ASP A 64 2.92 -13.65 14.00
CA ASP A 64 2.13 -14.30 15.04
C ASP A 64 2.94 -15.37 15.79
N GLU A 65 3.75 -16.14 15.07
CA GLU A 65 4.66 -17.12 15.67
C GLU A 65 5.70 -16.45 16.57
N ARG A 66 6.31 -15.35 16.11
CA ARG A 66 7.25 -14.56 16.92
C ARG A 66 6.59 -13.98 18.16
N GLN A 67 5.39 -13.42 18.04
CA GLN A 67 4.64 -12.92 19.18
C GLN A 67 4.29 -14.04 20.16
N ASN A 68 3.97 -15.24 19.66
CA ASN A 68 3.69 -16.39 20.51
C ASN A 68 4.94 -16.84 21.28
N LEU A 69 6.10 -16.87 20.62
CA LEU A 69 7.40 -17.15 21.27
C LEU A 69 7.68 -16.15 22.41
N LEU A 70 7.42 -14.86 22.17
CA LEU A 70 7.59 -13.81 23.20
C LEU A 70 6.67 -14.05 24.40
N ARG A 71 5.37 -14.29 24.16
CA ARG A 71 4.40 -14.57 25.23
C ARG A 71 4.77 -15.81 26.03
N LEU A 72 5.14 -16.91 25.37
CA LEU A 72 5.57 -18.14 26.03
C LEU A 72 6.87 -17.97 26.83
N SER A 73 7.70 -17.02 26.44
CA SER A 73 8.94 -16.66 27.14
C SER A 73 8.73 -15.61 28.25
N GLY A 74 7.50 -15.13 28.46
CA GLY A 74 7.16 -14.14 29.47
C GLY A 74 7.52 -12.68 29.10
N PHE A 75 7.74 -12.40 27.82
CA PHE A 75 8.02 -11.05 27.31
C PHE A 75 6.79 -10.43 26.65
N SER A 76 6.77 -9.10 26.55
CA SER A 76 5.77 -8.36 25.76
C SER A 76 5.84 -8.77 24.29
N SER A 77 4.72 -8.70 23.57
CA SER A 77 4.64 -9.00 22.13
C SER A 77 5.12 -7.86 21.23
N ASP A 78 5.73 -6.83 21.80
CA ASP A 78 6.26 -5.65 21.11
C ASP A 78 7.78 -5.74 20.87
N ASN A 79 8.34 -4.69 20.26
CA ASN A 79 9.78 -4.60 19.99
C ASN A 79 10.62 -4.54 21.27
N ALA A 80 10.08 -4.01 22.38
CA ALA A 80 10.79 -3.97 23.65
C ALA A 80 10.92 -5.37 24.25
N GLY A 81 9.86 -6.19 24.15
CA GLY A 81 9.88 -7.59 24.52
C GLY A 81 10.86 -8.40 23.68
N LEU A 82 10.91 -8.16 22.36
CA LEU A 82 11.90 -8.80 21.49
C LEU A 82 13.34 -8.44 21.87
N ALA A 83 13.62 -7.16 22.08
CA ALA A 83 14.94 -6.71 22.54
C ALA A 83 15.33 -7.34 23.89
N GLY A 84 14.36 -7.46 24.81
CA GLY A 84 14.52 -8.13 26.09
C GLY A 84 14.85 -9.62 25.93
N LEU A 85 14.12 -10.32 25.07
CA LEU A 85 14.34 -11.74 24.80
C LEU A 85 15.72 -11.98 24.20
N ILE A 86 16.12 -11.20 23.19
CA ILE A 86 17.44 -11.26 22.56
C ILE A 86 18.56 -11.07 23.58
N LYS A 87 18.41 -10.10 24.50
CA LYS A 87 19.41 -9.85 25.55
C LYS A 87 19.61 -11.06 26.47
N VAL A 88 18.59 -11.89 26.67
CA VAL A 88 18.65 -13.07 27.55
C VAL A 88 19.12 -14.32 26.81
N CYS A 89 18.71 -14.53 25.56
CA CYS A 89 19.00 -15.75 24.82
C CYS A 89 20.28 -15.67 23.97
N ASP A 90 20.77 -14.47 23.64
CA ASP A 90 21.90 -14.27 22.73
C ASP A 90 23.05 -13.42 23.33
N PRO A 91 23.86 -14.00 24.23
CA PRO A 91 25.01 -13.31 24.82
C PRO A 91 26.08 -12.93 23.79
N GLU A 92 26.16 -13.67 22.68
CA GLU A 92 27.10 -13.45 21.57
C GLU A 92 26.69 -12.28 20.66
N ARG A 93 25.46 -11.76 20.80
CA ARG A 93 24.91 -10.65 20.00
C ARG A 93 24.92 -10.91 18.48
N ALA A 94 24.63 -12.14 18.06
CA ALA A 94 24.47 -12.53 16.67
C ALA A 94 23.09 -12.13 16.07
N LEU A 95 22.04 -12.04 16.90
CA LEU A 95 20.67 -11.75 16.46
C LEU A 95 20.35 -10.25 16.24
N PRO A 96 20.87 -9.29 17.05
CA PRO A 96 20.62 -7.87 16.83
C PRO A 96 20.87 -7.35 15.41
N PRO A 97 22.00 -7.66 14.74
CA PRO A 97 22.23 -7.17 13.37
C PRO A 97 21.23 -7.74 12.36
N ARG A 98 20.82 -9.00 12.54
CA ARG A 98 19.84 -9.67 11.65
C ARG A 98 18.45 -9.10 11.82
N TRP A 99 18.06 -8.79 13.07
CA TRP A 99 16.81 -8.08 13.34
C TRP A 99 16.81 -6.67 12.74
N ALA A 100 17.92 -5.93 12.84
CA ALA A 100 18.06 -4.63 12.21
C ALA A 100 17.97 -4.71 10.67
N GLU A 101 18.56 -5.74 10.05
CA GLU A 101 18.43 -5.98 8.61
C GLU A 101 16.96 -6.20 8.20
N CYS A 102 16.21 -6.99 8.96
CA CYS A 102 14.78 -7.20 8.72
C CYS A 102 13.99 -5.88 8.84
N ALA A 103 14.30 -5.04 9.82
CA ALA A 103 13.66 -3.73 9.99
C ALA A 103 13.93 -2.81 8.77
N GLU A 104 15.16 -2.79 8.27
CA GLU A 104 15.51 -2.01 7.07
C GLU A 104 14.84 -2.54 5.81
N LEU A 105 14.78 -3.86 5.64
CA LEU A 105 14.06 -4.51 4.54
C LEU A 105 12.57 -4.16 4.57
N ALA A 106 11.92 -4.24 5.74
CA ALA A 106 10.52 -3.87 5.91
C ALA A 106 10.27 -2.38 5.60
N ARG A 107 11.21 -1.50 5.95
CA ARG A 107 11.16 -0.08 5.59
C ARG A 107 11.21 0.11 4.07
N ARG A 108 12.14 -0.56 3.37
CA ARG A 108 12.23 -0.49 1.90
C ARG A 108 10.96 -1.03 1.22
N CYS A 109 10.41 -2.13 1.70
CA CYS A 109 9.14 -2.66 1.20
C CYS A 109 8.00 -1.66 1.36
N ARG A 110 7.95 -0.93 2.49
CA ARG A 110 6.96 0.13 2.71
C ARG A 110 7.12 1.28 1.71
N ASP A 111 8.35 1.76 1.53
CA ASP A 111 8.66 2.85 0.60
C ASP A 111 8.27 2.46 -0.85
N LEU A 112 8.56 1.22 -1.27
CA LEU A 112 8.15 0.68 -2.57
C LEU A 112 6.62 0.58 -2.71
N ASN A 113 5.95 0.08 -1.67
CA ASN A 113 4.48 -0.03 -1.66
C ASN A 113 3.81 1.36 -1.74
N ASP A 114 4.32 2.36 -1.03
CA ASP A 114 3.80 3.73 -1.08
C ASP A 114 3.99 4.35 -2.47
N HIS A 115 5.13 4.08 -3.11
CA HIS A 115 5.37 4.48 -4.50
C HIS A 115 4.38 3.83 -5.48
N ASN A 116 4.17 2.51 -5.36
CA ASN A 116 3.21 1.78 -6.19
C ASN A 116 1.78 2.30 -5.98
N GLY A 117 1.40 2.60 -4.73
CA GLY A 117 0.12 3.23 -4.41
C GLY A 117 -0.08 4.58 -5.09
N ALA A 118 0.96 5.42 -5.13
CA ALA A 118 0.92 6.70 -5.84
C ALA A 118 0.77 6.53 -7.37
N LEU A 119 1.44 5.53 -7.96
CA LEU A 119 1.31 5.20 -9.39
C LEU A 119 -0.13 4.77 -9.73
N VAL A 120 -0.70 3.85 -8.95
CA VAL A 120 -2.09 3.39 -9.13
C VAL A 120 -3.08 4.57 -9.00
N ALA A 121 -2.92 5.42 -7.97
CA ALA A 121 -3.79 6.58 -7.78
C ALA A 121 -3.70 7.59 -8.94
N SER A 122 -2.51 7.81 -9.51
CA SER A 122 -2.32 8.65 -10.69
C SER A 122 -3.08 8.09 -11.90
N ARG A 123 -3.01 6.78 -12.13
CA ARG A 123 -3.71 6.11 -13.24
C ARG A 123 -5.21 6.21 -13.12
N MET A 124 -5.75 5.94 -11.92
CA MET A 124 -7.19 6.03 -11.69
C MET A 124 -7.72 7.45 -11.98
N ARG A 125 -6.99 8.49 -11.58
CA ARG A 125 -7.35 9.88 -11.93
C ARG A 125 -7.34 10.13 -13.44
N ARG A 126 -6.34 9.61 -14.17
CA ARG A 126 -6.29 9.73 -15.63
C ARG A 126 -7.45 9.01 -16.31
N ILE A 127 -7.76 7.78 -15.89
CA ILE A 127 -8.89 6.99 -16.42
C ILE A 127 -10.21 7.71 -16.15
N GLN A 128 -10.43 8.20 -14.92
CA GLN A 128 -11.62 8.99 -14.58
C GLN A 128 -11.75 10.24 -15.46
N GLY A 129 -10.68 11.01 -15.63
CA GLY A 129 -10.70 12.19 -16.52
C GLY A 129 -10.98 11.85 -17.99
N MET A 130 -10.43 10.75 -18.51
CA MET A 130 -10.76 10.27 -19.87
C MET A 130 -12.22 9.85 -19.97
N LEU A 131 -12.75 9.13 -18.97
CA LEU A 131 -14.16 8.76 -18.92
C LEU A 131 -15.05 10.01 -18.84
N GLU A 132 -14.70 11.03 -18.08
CA GLU A 132 -15.44 12.30 -18.03
C GLU A 132 -15.47 13.01 -19.39
N VAL A 133 -14.35 13.01 -20.13
CA VAL A 133 -14.27 13.57 -21.48
C VAL A 133 -15.12 12.77 -22.47
N ILE A 134 -15.03 11.44 -22.46
CA ILE A 134 -15.73 10.55 -23.41
C ILE A 134 -17.24 10.50 -23.11
N THR A 135 -17.63 10.48 -21.84
CA THR A 135 -19.03 10.39 -21.43
C THR A 135 -19.74 11.74 -21.38
N GLY A 136 -19.02 12.85 -21.59
CA GLY A 136 -19.56 14.21 -21.50
C GLY A 136 -20.05 14.61 -20.11
N LYS A 137 -19.90 13.75 -19.11
CA LYS A 137 -20.23 14.03 -17.71
C LYS A 137 -19.14 14.90 -17.11
N ARG A 138 -19.18 16.20 -17.41
CA ARG A 138 -18.48 17.20 -16.61
C ARG A 138 -19.07 17.11 -15.21
N SER A 139 -18.30 16.65 -14.23
CA SER A 139 -18.65 16.84 -12.82
C SER A 139 -18.95 18.32 -12.66
N GLU A 140 -20.21 18.66 -12.36
CA GLU A 140 -20.71 20.01 -12.26
C GLU A 140 -20.00 20.73 -11.10
N LYS A 141 -18.77 21.19 -11.31
CA LYS A 141 -18.34 22.44 -10.71
C LYS A 141 -19.17 23.52 -11.38
N MET A 142 -20.34 23.77 -10.79
CA MET A 142 -21.18 24.94 -10.97
C MET A 142 -20.31 26.21 -10.89
N THR A 143 -19.74 26.62 -12.02
CA THR A 143 -19.30 28.00 -12.21
C THR A 143 -20.56 28.84 -12.33
N TYR A 144 -20.92 29.44 -11.20
CA TYR A 144 -22.01 30.40 -11.03
C TYR A 144 -22.14 31.33 -12.25
N GLY A 145 -23.37 31.42 -12.74
CA GLY A 145 -23.74 32.06 -13.99
C GLY A 145 -23.39 33.55 -14.05
N ARG A 146 -22.75 33.95 -15.16
CA ARG A 146 -22.83 35.32 -15.64
C ARG A 146 -24.16 35.47 -16.38
N GLN A 147 -25.14 35.87 -15.61
CA GLN A 147 -26.50 36.22 -16.01
C GLN A 147 -26.50 37.02 -17.32
N ALA A 148 -27.00 36.41 -18.39
CA ALA A 148 -27.41 37.11 -19.58
C ALA A 148 -28.68 37.89 -19.26
N GLN A 149 -28.54 39.08 -18.68
CA GLN A 149 -29.59 40.09 -18.73
C GLN A 149 -29.62 40.67 -20.15
N GLN A 150 -30.25 39.96 -21.09
CA GLN A 150 -30.79 40.62 -22.27
C GLN A 150 -32.13 41.24 -21.86
N GLY A 151 -32.10 42.56 -21.66
CA GLY A 151 -33.27 43.36 -21.38
C GLY A 151 -34.28 43.27 -22.52
N PHE A 152 -35.39 42.59 -22.27
CA PHE A 152 -36.61 42.73 -23.05
C PHE A 152 -37.24 44.07 -22.66
N GLY A 153 -37.10 45.07 -23.51
CA GLY A 153 -37.66 46.38 -23.23
C GLY A 153 -37.42 47.39 -24.35
N SER A 154 -38.39 47.52 -25.26
CA SER A 154 -38.86 48.78 -25.87
C SER A 154 -39.12 48.70 -27.38
N ARG A 155 -40.38 49.02 -27.71
CA ARG A 155 -40.91 49.69 -28.91
C ARG A 155 -41.15 48.89 -30.20
N GLY A 156 -42.43 48.85 -30.56
CA GLY A 156 -42.84 48.63 -31.95
C GLY A 156 -44.34 48.34 -32.14
N ARG A 157 -45.22 49.21 -31.66
CA ARG A 157 -46.66 49.16 -31.98
C ARG A 157 -46.86 49.65 -33.43
N VAL A 158 -47.34 48.80 -34.34
CA VAL A 158 -47.90 49.21 -35.63
C VAL A 158 -49.19 48.42 -35.90
N LEU A 159 -50.22 49.19 -36.27
CA LEU A 159 -51.62 48.87 -36.59
C LEU A 159 -51.77 48.30 -38.01
N VAL A 160 -52.78 47.45 -38.27
CA VAL A 160 -53.56 47.26 -39.54
C VAL A 160 -54.74 46.33 -39.16
N THR A 161 -55.99 46.79 -38.97
CA THR A 161 -57.14 47.10 -39.88
C THR A 161 -57.86 45.91 -40.54
N GLU A 162 -59.13 46.17 -40.88
CA GLU A 162 -60.11 45.42 -41.72
C GLU A 162 -61.11 44.55 -40.95
N ALA A 163 -62.43 44.59 -41.21
CA ALA A 163 -63.29 45.43 -42.04
C ALA A 163 -64.75 45.23 -41.56
#